data_AF-I7CQ75-F1
#
_entry.id   AF-I7CQ75-F1
#
_cell.length_a   1.000
_cell.length_b   1.000
_cell.length_c   1.000
_cell.angle_alpha   90.00
_cell.angle_beta   90.00
_cell.angle_gamma   90.00
#
_symmetry.space_group_name_H-M   'P 1'
#
loop_
_entity.id
_entity.type
_entity.pdbx_description
1 polymer ?
#
loop_
_entity_poly.entity_id
_entity_poly.type
_entity_poly.pdbx_seq_one_letter_code
_entity_poly.pdbx_strand_id
1 'polypeptide(L)'
;FAGDVVGINVGGFGAYDLAVDESNGVNEENEFSFWGDKWGSDCGDGVPENGFSLSNAALKFKAFGDAVTAKGGYTQLYVPGILGVNWSYQPGTYRGGQIEGTFGGLYLTYAIADEYKAPWFKNTTGFSKSSPYSDPFTDANKIDYIHGLAARYTFENGTA
;
A
#
# COMPACT_ATOMS: atom_id res chain seq x y z
N PHE A 1 -18.69 -2.56 10.86
CA PHE A 1 -18.90 -1.11 11.06
C PHE A 1 -19.76 -0.91 12.30
N ALA A 2 -19.37 -0.02 13.22
CA ALA A 2 -20.17 0.46 14.34
C ALA A 2 -21.11 1.57 13.85
N GLY A 3 -22.38 1.47 14.24
CA GLY A 3 -23.43 2.43 13.84
C GLY A 3 -23.62 2.58 12.34
N ASP A 4 -23.20 1.59 11.55
CA ASP A 4 -23.18 1.62 10.08
C ASP A 4 -22.38 2.77 9.46
N VAL A 5 -21.45 3.39 10.21
CA VAL A 5 -20.67 4.55 9.75
C VAL A 5 -19.17 4.29 9.89
N VAL A 6 -18.70 3.80 11.04
CA VAL A 6 -17.25 3.68 11.34
C VAL A 6 -16.82 2.22 11.37
N GLY A 7 -15.69 1.89 10.78
CA GLY A 7 -15.13 0.54 10.75
C GLY A 7 -13.64 0.55 11.07
N ILE A 8 -13.14 -0.58 11.56
CA ILE A 8 -11.72 -0.84 11.75
C ILE A 8 -11.36 -2.03 10.84
N ASN A 9 -10.21 -1.94 10.17
CA ASN A 9 -9.65 -3.01 9.36
C ASN A 9 -8.21 -3.26 9.80
N VAL A 10 -7.95 -4.43 10.36
CA VAL A 10 -6.61 -4.84 10.78
C VAL A 10 -6.29 -6.18 10.11
N GLY A 11 -5.07 -6.30 9.60
CA GLY A 11 -4.59 -7.51 8.95
C GLY A 11 -3.06 -7.52 8.92
N GLY A 12 -2.50 -8.72 8.92
CA GLY A 12 -1.07 -8.95 8.82
C GLY A 12 -0.78 -10.40 8.47
N PHE A 13 0.47 -10.66 8.14
CA PHE A 13 0.95 -11.98 7.78
C PHE A 13 2.37 -12.17 8.32
N GLY A 14 2.77 -13.43 8.45
CA GLY A 14 4.14 -13.80 8.80
C GLY A 14 4.69 -14.78 7.80
N ALA A 15 6.00 -14.75 7.66
CA ALA A 15 6.77 -15.59 6.75
C ALA A 15 7.95 -16.18 7.53
N TYR A 16 8.12 -17.50 7.39
CA TYR A 16 9.17 -18.26 8.07
C TYR A 16 9.69 -19.36 7.15
N ASP A 17 10.97 -19.29 6.82
CA ASP A 17 11.68 -20.31 6.07
C ASP A 17 11.99 -21.52 6.96
N LEU A 18 11.50 -22.69 6.56
CA LEU A 18 11.67 -23.94 7.30
C LEU A 18 12.84 -24.81 6.79
N ALA A 19 13.33 -24.51 5.59
CA ALA A 19 14.34 -25.30 4.88
C ALA A 19 15.42 -24.45 4.16
N VAL A 20 15.27 -23.12 4.18
CA VAL A 20 16.22 -22.17 3.62
C VAL A 20 16.86 -21.42 4.80
N ASP A 21 18.20 -21.33 4.78
CA ASP A 21 19.02 -20.63 5.76
C ASP A 21 20.22 -19.93 5.06
N GLU A 22 21.06 -19.25 5.84
CA GLU A 22 22.24 -18.52 5.33
C GLU A 22 23.24 -19.39 4.53
N SER A 23 23.16 -20.73 4.65
CA SER A 23 24.04 -21.67 3.97
C SER A 23 23.52 -22.15 2.60
N ASN A 24 22.25 -21.89 2.27
CA ASN A 24 21.60 -22.32 1.02
C ASN A 24 20.64 -21.26 0.44
N GLY A 25 21.01 -19.98 0.56
CA GLY A 25 20.22 -18.82 0.12
C GLY A 25 19.62 -18.97 -1.28
N VAL A 26 18.30 -18.78 -1.36
CA VAL A 26 17.52 -18.62 -2.59
C VAL A 26 16.98 -17.20 -2.66
N ASN A 27 16.52 -16.80 -3.85
CA ASN A 27 16.06 -15.45 -4.20
C ASN A 27 15.38 -14.69 -3.04
N GLU A 28 16.01 -13.58 -2.63
CA GLU A 28 15.69 -12.78 -1.43
C GLU A 28 14.29 -12.14 -1.50
N GLU A 29 13.89 -11.79 -2.72
CA GLU A 29 12.57 -11.26 -3.04
C GLU A 29 11.67 -12.40 -3.51
N ASN A 30 10.82 -12.92 -2.62
CA ASN A 30 9.77 -13.84 -3.04
C ASN A 30 8.46 -13.62 -2.25
N GLU A 31 7.41 -14.33 -2.66
CA GLU A 31 6.04 -14.15 -2.17
C GLU A 31 5.82 -14.70 -0.75
N PHE A 32 6.81 -15.40 -0.20
CA PHE A 32 6.78 -16.16 1.04
C PHE A 32 7.94 -15.87 2.01
N SER A 33 8.82 -14.92 1.70
CA SER A 33 9.91 -14.42 2.57
C SER A 33 9.99 -12.90 2.53
N PHE A 34 10.67 -12.29 3.51
CA PHE A 34 10.96 -10.85 3.47
C PHE A 34 12.34 -10.61 2.85
N TRP A 35 12.44 -9.58 2.01
CA TRP A 35 13.72 -9.11 1.49
C TRP A 35 14.49 -8.26 2.51
N GLY A 36 13.78 -7.73 3.50
CA GLY A 36 14.35 -6.88 4.54
C GLY A 36 13.26 -6.13 5.30
N ASP A 37 13.69 -5.21 6.15
CA ASP A 37 12.77 -4.37 6.91
C ASP A 37 12.02 -3.37 6.04
N LYS A 38 12.71 -2.62 5.17
CA LYS A 38 12.10 -1.60 4.31
C LYS A 38 13.01 -1.28 3.13
N TRP A 39 12.42 -0.80 2.02
CA TRP A 39 13.20 -0.41 0.85
C TRP A 39 14.19 0.72 1.19
N GLY A 40 15.45 0.53 0.78
CA GLY A 40 16.56 1.47 1.02
C GLY A 40 17.32 1.26 2.34
N SER A 41 17.02 0.21 3.11
CA SER A 41 17.84 -0.20 4.27
C SER A 41 17.88 -1.72 4.39
N ASP A 42 19.07 -2.27 4.64
CA ASP A 42 19.28 -3.68 4.99
C ASP A 42 18.57 -4.66 4.02
N CYS A 43 18.80 -4.45 2.72
CA CYS A 43 18.27 -5.27 1.63
C CYS A 43 19.39 -5.52 0.60
N GLY A 44 19.48 -6.74 0.05
CA GLY A 44 20.46 -7.10 -0.99
C GLY A 44 21.68 -7.88 -0.50
N ASP A 45 21.58 -8.59 0.62
CA ASP A 45 22.68 -9.39 1.20
C ASP A 45 22.67 -10.88 0.77
N GLY A 46 21.72 -11.29 -0.05
CA GLY A 46 21.59 -12.68 -0.51
C GLY A 46 20.67 -13.56 0.32
N VAL A 47 20.09 -13.05 1.43
CA VAL A 47 19.42 -13.90 2.42
C VAL A 47 17.97 -13.45 2.68
N PRO A 48 16.99 -14.38 2.69
CA PRO A 48 15.63 -14.07 3.09
C PRO A 48 15.52 -13.85 4.61
N GLU A 49 14.65 -12.93 5.00
CA GLU A 49 14.34 -12.65 6.41
C GLU A 49 12.99 -13.22 6.84
N ASN A 50 12.97 -13.76 8.05
CA ASN A 50 11.76 -14.22 8.73
C ASN A 50 11.09 -13.08 9.51
N GLY A 51 9.77 -13.13 9.66
CA GLY A 51 9.09 -12.18 10.54
C GLY A 51 7.61 -12.00 10.29
N PHE A 52 7.11 -10.81 10.64
CA PHE A 52 5.71 -10.41 10.50
C PHE A 52 5.60 -9.04 9.86
N SER A 53 4.55 -8.85 9.06
CA SER A 53 4.26 -7.60 8.37
C SER A 53 2.78 -7.25 8.54
N LEU A 54 2.53 -6.02 8.99
CA LEU A 54 1.18 -5.48 9.13
C LEU A 54 0.68 -5.00 7.75
N SER A 55 -0.29 -5.69 7.16
CA SER A 55 -0.83 -5.37 5.83
C SER A 55 -1.96 -4.35 5.88
N ASN A 56 -2.68 -4.27 7.00
CA ASN A 56 -3.70 -3.26 7.24
C ASN A 56 -3.77 -2.90 8.72
N ALA A 57 -3.94 -1.62 8.99
CA ALA A 57 -4.42 -1.06 10.25
C ALA A 57 -5.05 0.30 9.94
N ALA A 58 -6.33 0.27 9.59
CA ALA A 58 -7.02 1.43 9.06
C ALA A 58 -8.41 1.62 9.65
N LEU A 59 -8.79 2.89 9.77
CA LEU A 59 -10.14 3.33 10.00
C LEU A 59 -10.86 3.44 8.66
N LYS A 60 -12.12 3.00 8.63
CA LYS A 60 -13.02 3.10 7.47
C LYS A 60 -14.24 3.90 7.88
N PHE A 61 -14.70 4.77 7.00
CA PHE A 61 -15.88 5.58 7.19
C PHE A 61 -16.78 5.39 5.98
N LYS A 62 -18.09 5.34 6.22
CA LYS A 62 -19.09 5.36 5.16
C LYS A 62 -20.24 6.29 5.53
N ALA A 63 -20.77 7.00 4.54
CA ALA A 63 -21.86 7.94 4.70
C ALA A 63 -22.83 7.83 3.52
N PHE A 64 -24.06 8.29 3.73
CA PHE A 64 -25.12 8.35 2.70
C PHE A 64 -25.39 7.00 2.01
N GLY A 65 -25.49 5.91 2.78
CA GLY A 65 -25.79 4.59 2.22
C GLY A 65 -24.70 4.07 1.28
N ASP A 66 -23.43 4.24 1.66
CA ASP A 66 -22.21 3.88 0.91
C ASP A 66 -21.87 4.80 -0.27
N ALA A 67 -22.66 5.85 -0.53
CA ALA A 67 -22.37 6.80 -1.62
C ALA A 67 -21.06 7.55 -1.40
N VAL A 68 -20.61 7.70 -0.15
CA VAL A 68 -19.28 8.21 0.20
C VAL A 68 -18.60 7.24 1.14
N THR A 69 -17.36 6.87 0.80
CA THR A 69 -16.51 6.08 1.68
C THR A 69 -15.16 6.75 1.86
N ALA A 70 -14.56 6.57 3.02
CA ALA A 70 -13.20 7.00 3.27
C ALA A 70 -12.46 5.93 4.06
N LYS A 71 -11.16 5.85 3.89
CA LYS A 71 -10.27 4.97 4.65
C LYS A 71 -8.97 5.69 4.94
N GLY A 72 -8.35 5.41 6.08
CA GLY A 72 -7.04 5.98 6.41
C GLY A 72 -6.30 5.21 7.49
N GLY A 73 -4.97 5.31 7.47
CA GLY A 73 -4.05 4.53 8.27
C GLY A 73 -3.12 3.70 7.39
N TYR A 74 -2.86 2.47 7.79
CA TYR A 74 -2.16 1.49 6.97
C TYR A 74 -3.18 0.74 6.13
N THR A 75 -3.24 1.02 4.83
CA THR A 75 -4.24 0.43 3.94
C THR A 75 -3.76 0.44 2.50
N GLN A 76 -4.40 -0.38 1.68
CA GLN A 76 -4.31 -0.25 0.24
C GLN A 76 -5.06 1.01 -0.20
N LEU A 77 -4.40 1.82 -1.02
CA LEU A 77 -4.98 2.97 -1.72
C LEU A 77 -5.01 2.63 -3.21
N TYR A 78 -5.99 3.18 -3.92
CA TYR A 78 -6.19 2.96 -5.33
C TYR A 78 -6.84 4.19 -5.96
N VAL A 79 -6.14 4.77 -6.93
CA VAL A 79 -6.63 5.85 -7.77
C VAL A 79 -6.40 5.43 -9.22
N PRO A 80 -7.46 5.21 -10.02
CA PRO A 80 -7.34 4.72 -11.39
C PRO A 80 -6.28 5.45 -12.21
N GLY A 81 -5.33 4.70 -12.76
CA GLY A 81 -4.25 5.21 -13.60
C GLY A 81 -3.14 5.98 -12.88
N ILE A 82 -3.23 6.20 -11.57
CA ILE A 82 -2.28 7.02 -10.80
C ILE A 82 -1.65 6.22 -9.65
N LEU A 83 -2.47 5.62 -8.79
CA LEU A 83 -2.02 4.87 -7.61
C LEU A 83 -2.56 3.44 -7.66
N GLY A 84 -1.69 2.49 -7.34
CA GLY A 84 -2.03 1.08 -7.25
C GLY A 84 -1.05 0.36 -6.34
N VAL A 85 -1.30 -0.91 -6.09
CA VAL A 85 -0.46 -1.74 -5.22
C VAL A 85 0.22 -2.82 -6.03
N ASN A 86 1.45 -3.14 -5.64
CA ASN A 86 2.11 -4.35 -6.12
C ASN A 86 1.37 -5.55 -5.54
N TRP A 87 1.24 -6.62 -6.31
CA TRP A 87 0.59 -7.85 -5.89
C TRP A 87 1.60 -8.97 -5.67
N SER A 88 1.37 -9.72 -4.60
CA SER A 88 2.02 -10.96 -4.20
C SER A 88 1.00 -11.76 -3.35
N TYR A 89 1.43 -12.61 -2.42
CA TYR A 89 0.55 -13.28 -1.44
C TYR A 89 -0.33 -12.27 -0.67
N GLN A 90 0.22 -11.09 -0.38
CA GLN A 90 -0.53 -9.92 0.08
C GLN A 90 -0.24 -8.73 -0.83
N PRO A 91 -1.16 -7.75 -0.93
CA PRO A 91 -0.91 -6.50 -1.64
C PRO A 91 -0.01 -5.56 -0.84
N GLY A 92 0.64 -4.64 -1.55
CA GLY A 92 1.38 -3.52 -0.94
C GLY A 92 0.52 -2.64 -0.02
N THR A 93 1.16 -1.96 0.91
CA THR A 93 0.51 -1.16 1.96
C THR A 93 0.99 0.28 1.91
N TYR A 94 0.05 1.22 1.87
CA TYR A 94 0.33 2.64 2.04
C TYR A 94 0.08 3.08 3.48
N ARG A 95 0.83 4.07 3.95
CA ARG A 95 0.42 4.95 5.04
C ARG A 95 -0.22 6.18 4.42
N GLY A 96 -1.52 6.36 4.64
CA GLY A 96 -2.25 7.44 3.99
C GLY A 96 -3.75 7.34 4.16
N GLY A 97 -4.47 8.07 3.32
CA GLY A 97 -5.92 8.08 3.31
C GLY A 97 -6.50 8.27 1.93
N GLN A 98 -7.71 7.78 1.74
CA GLN A 98 -8.48 7.89 0.51
C GLN A 98 -9.94 8.15 0.81
N ILE A 99 -10.56 8.98 -0.02
CA ILE A 99 -11.98 9.25 -0.05
C ILE A 99 -12.52 9.00 -1.45
N GLU A 100 -13.67 8.35 -1.50
CA GLU A 100 -14.37 7.95 -2.72
C GLU A 100 -15.83 8.35 -2.61
N GLY A 101 -16.43 8.79 -3.72
CA GLY A 101 -17.84 9.11 -3.75
C GLY A 101 -18.46 8.94 -5.13
N THR A 102 -19.72 8.52 -5.17
CA THR A 102 -20.51 8.41 -6.40
C THR A 102 -21.80 9.20 -6.30
N PHE A 103 -22.01 10.13 -7.23
CA PHE A 103 -23.16 11.03 -7.26
C PHE A 103 -23.69 11.16 -8.69
N GLY A 104 -24.92 10.70 -8.95
CA GLY A 104 -25.58 10.93 -10.24
C GLY A 104 -24.79 10.46 -11.46
N GLY A 105 -24.08 9.32 -11.36
CA GLY A 105 -23.23 8.78 -12.42
C GLY A 105 -21.78 9.29 -12.41
N LEU A 106 -21.46 10.33 -11.63
CA LEU A 106 -20.11 10.81 -11.40
C LEU A 106 -19.46 10.08 -10.22
N TYR A 107 -18.39 9.34 -10.48
CA TYR A 107 -17.47 8.79 -9.50
C TYR A 107 -16.26 9.70 -9.33
N LEU A 108 -15.87 9.98 -8.08
CA LEU A 108 -14.69 10.74 -7.72
C LEU A 108 -13.90 9.97 -6.67
N THR A 109 -12.57 9.99 -6.79
CA THR A 109 -11.67 9.44 -5.78
C THR A 109 -10.44 10.31 -5.62
N TYR A 110 -10.03 10.50 -4.38
CA TYR A 110 -8.80 11.18 -4.03
C TYR A 110 -8.08 10.41 -2.96
N ALA A 111 -6.76 10.28 -3.10
CA ALA A 111 -5.90 9.67 -2.11
C ALA A 111 -4.63 10.48 -1.88
N ILE A 112 -4.12 10.40 -0.66
CA ILE A 112 -2.86 11.00 -0.23
C ILE A 112 -2.11 9.96 0.61
N ALA A 113 -0.79 9.85 0.41
CA ALA A 113 0.07 8.98 1.19
C ALA A 113 1.45 9.60 1.37
N ASP A 114 2.12 9.25 2.46
CA ASP A 114 3.50 9.67 2.76
C ASP A 114 4.50 8.50 2.75
N GLU A 115 4.02 7.28 2.95
CA GLU A 115 4.86 6.08 2.90
C GLU A 115 4.19 4.91 2.18
N TYR A 116 5.01 3.99 1.68
CA TYR A 116 4.59 2.74 1.05
C TYR A 116 5.53 1.59 1.37
N LYS A 117 5.00 0.37 1.38
CA LYS A 117 5.79 -0.87 1.27
C LYS A 117 5.19 -1.83 0.26
N ALA A 118 6.08 -2.51 -0.45
CA ALA A 118 5.76 -3.76 -1.13
C ALA A 118 5.57 -4.90 -0.11
N PRO A 119 4.88 -6.00 -0.47
CA PRO A 119 4.56 -7.07 0.47
C PRO A 119 5.79 -7.86 0.97
N TRP A 120 6.90 -7.87 0.25
CA TRP A 120 8.15 -8.48 0.70
C TRP A 120 8.95 -7.60 1.69
N PHE A 121 8.37 -6.52 2.21
CA PHE A 121 8.94 -5.71 3.30
C PHE A 121 8.07 -5.73 4.55
N LYS A 122 8.72 -5.61 5.71
CA LYS A 122 8.04 -5.56 7.02
C LYS A 122 7.46 -4.17 7.31
N ASN A 123 8.18 -3.11 6.96
CA ASN A 123 7.91 -1.72 7.31
C ASN A 123 7.78 -0.82 6.07
N THR A 124 6.98 0.23 6.19
CA THR A 124 6.83 1.27 5.16
C THR A 124 8.06 2.15 5.09
N THR A 125 8.29 2.74 3.91
CA THR A 125 9.33 3.74 3.71
C THR A 125 8.76 4.95 2.98
N GLY A 126 9.44 6.09 3.13
CA GLY A 126 9.06 7.32 2.45
C GLY A 126 9.17 7.20 0.93
N PHE A 127 8.54 8.12 0.22
CA PHE A 127 8.68 8.18 -1.23
C PHE A 127 9.98 8.88 -1.64
N SER A 128 10.55 8.41 -2.75
CA SER A 128 11.77 8.97 -3.33
C SER A 128 11.65 9.13 -4.84
N LYS A 129 12.26 10.18 -5.38
CA LYS A 129 12.48 10.40 -6.81
C LYS A 129 13.73 9.69 -7.34
N SER A 130 14.53 9.13 -6.44
CA SER A 130 15.82 8.52 -6.76
C SER A 130 15.66 7.19 -7.49
N SER A 131 16.64 6.88 -8.34
CA SER A 131 16.85 5.54 -8.85
C SER A 131 17.17 4.57 -7.71
N PRO A 132 16.86 3.27 -7.84
CA PRO A 132 17.26 2.23 -6.88
C PRO A 132 18.77 2.08 -6.70
N TYR A 133 19.60 2.70 -7.55
CA TYR A 133 21.06 2.59 -7.50
C TYR A 133 21.78 3.81 -6.88
N SER A 134 21.05 4.74 -6.27
CA SER A 134 21.60 5.92 -5.57
C SER A 134 20.93 6.12 -4.23
N ASP A 135 21.54 6.91 -3.32
CA ASP A 135 20.97 7.23 -2.01
C ASP A 135 19.55 7.85 -2.18
N PRO A 136 18.49 7.09 -1.84
CA PRO A 136 17.16 7.48 -2.21
C PRO A 136 16.58 8.55 -1.30
N PHE A 137 17.12 8.76 -0.10
CA PHE A 137 16.46 9.60 0.91
C PHE A 137 17.21 10.86 1.28
N THR A 138 18.06 11.36 0.39
CA THR A 138 18.58 12.72 0.49
C THR A 138 17.44 13.75 0.43
N ASP A 139 17.63 14.93 1.03
CA ASP A 139 16.62 16.01 1.04
C ASP A 139 16.15 16.41 -0.37
N ALA A 140 17.02 16.28 -1.38
CA ALA A 140 16.69 16.57 -2.77
C ALA A 140 15.77 15.50 -3.42
N ASN A 141 15.82 14.27 -2.92
CA ASN A 141 15.14 13.11 -3.50
C ASN A 141 13.84 12.75 -2.77
N LYS A 142 13.71 13.12 -1.50
CA LYS A 142 12.55 12.81 -0.67
C LYS A 142 11.27 13.45 -1.22
N ILE A 143 10.19 12.67 -1.23
CA ILE A 143 8.83 13.13 -1.46
C ILE A 143 8.08 12.96 -0.15
N ASP A 144 7.59 14.05 0.42
CA ASP A 144 6.83 13.98 1.68
C ASP A 144 5.43 13.40 1.47
N TYR A 145 4.79 13.70 0.33
CA TYR A 145 3.45 13.19 0.01
C TYR A 145 3.28 12.94 -1.49
N ILE A 146 2.56 11.87 -1.81
CA ILE A 146 1.98 11.64 -3.12
C ILE A 146 0.47 11.85 -3.06
N HIS A 147 -0.09 12.31 -4.19
CA HIS A 147 -1.50 12.58 -4.34
C HIS A 147 -2.01 11.90 -5.59
N GLY A 148 -3.21 11.32 -5.52
CA GLY A 148 -3.93 10.82 -6.68
C GLY A 148 -5.34 11.37 -6.70
N LEU A 149 -5.80 11.86 -7.85
CA LEU A 149 -7.17 12.30 -8.07
C LEU A 149 -7.66 11.69 -9.38
N ALA A 150 -8.84 11.06 -9.35
CA ALA A 150 -9.49 10.56 -10.55
C ALA A 150 -11.00 10.81 -10.51
N ALA A 151 -11.57 11.00 -11.70
CA ALA A 151 -12.99 11.16 -11.92
C ALA A 151 -13.43 10.23 -13.05
N ARG A 152 -14.62 9.64 -12.94
CA ARG A 152 -15.25 8.87 -14.01
C ARG A 152 -16.72 9.22 -14.07
N TYR A 153 -17.25 9.48 -15.26
CA TYR A 153 -18.68 9.70 -15.45
C TYR A 153 -19.27 8.59 -16.30
N THR A 154 -20.35 7.97 -15.81
CA THR A 154 -21.10 6.96 -16.57
C THR A 154 -22.31 7.61 -17.20
N PHE A 155 -22.37 7.61 -18.53
CA PHE A 155 -23.48 8.13 -19.31
C PHE A 155 -24.73 7.26 -19.16
N GLU A 156 -25.92 7.83 -19.42
CA GLU A 156 -27.22 7.15 -19.28
C GLU A 156 -27.34 5.86 -20.13
N ASN A 157 -26.56 5.75 -21.20
CA ASN A 157 -26.50 4.56 -22.05
C ASN A 157 -25.56 3.46 -21.51
N GLY A 158 -25.04 3.62 -20.29
CA GLY A 158 -24.12 2.68 -19.65
C GLY A 158 -22.67 2.73 -20.15
N THR A 159 -22.32 3.69 -21.02
CA THR A 159 -20.92 3.90 -21.44
C THR A 159 -20.19 4.76 -20.42
N ALA A 160 -18.91 4.47 -20.20
CA ALA A 160 -18.04 5.17 -19.24
C ALA A 160 -16.62 5.28 -19.83
#